data_AF-A0A939SR59-F1
#
_entry.id   AF-A0A939SR59-F1
#
_cell.length_a   1.000
_cell.length_b   1.000
_cell.length_c   1.000
_cell.angle_alpha   90.00
_cell.angle_beta   90.00
_cell.angle_gamma   90.00
#
_symmetry.space_group_name_H-M   'P 1'
#
loop_
_entity.id
_entity.type
_entity.pdbx_description
1 polymer ?
#
loop_
_entity_poly.entity_id
_entity_poly.type
_entity_poly.pdbx_seq_one_letter_code
_entity_poly.pdbx_strand_id
1 'polypeptide(L)'
;MYSIGGGKDVFAKGKVNLNKNDLYIQPIDSTISALTGSFEFNNGDLRGENLQGHWFEQPITVDFTTTDQAKNYLVDVNVSGNWAVNKLAMFC
;
A
#
# COMPACT_ATOMS: atom_id res chain seq x y z
N MET A 1 -24.50 8.28 -41.59
CA MET A 1 -23.08 8.20 -41.21
C MET A 1 -23.06 7.94 -39.70
N TYR A 2 -22.63 6.75 -39.28
CA TYR A 2 -22.50 6.43 -37.86
C TYR A 2 -21.10 6.88 -37.39
N SER A 3 -21.05 7.80 -36.43
CA SER A 3 -19.82 8.10 -35.70
C SER A 3 -19.84 7.30 -34.40
N ILE A 4 -18.98 6.28 -34.31
CA ILE A 4 -18.71 5.52 -33.09
C ILE A 4 -17.54 6.19 -32.37
N GLY A 5 -17.85 7.14 -31.50
CA GLY A 5 -16.86 7.81 -30.65
C GLY A 5 -17.46 8.06 -29.29
N GLY A 6 -17.20 7.18 -28.34
CA GLY A 6 -17.75 7.29 -26.99
C GLY A 6 -17.18 6.25 -26.07
N GLY A 7 -15.85 6.16 -25.99
CA GLY A 7 -15.20 5.53 -24.83
C GLY A 7 -15.65 6.31 -23.61
N LYS A 8 -16.61 5.78 -22.87
CA LYS A 8 -17.05 6.36 -21.60
C LYS A 8 -15.86 6.33 -20.66
N ASP A 9 -15.52 7.47 -20.06
CA ASP A 9 -14.54 7.51 -18.99
C ASP A 9 -14.98 6.50 -17.92
N VAL A 10 -14.22 5.41 -17.80
CA VAL A 10 -14.50 4.36 -16.84
C VAL A 10 -13.88 4.80 -15.52
N PHE A 11 -14.73 5.25 -14.60
CA PHE A 11 -14.33 5.53 -13.22
C PHE A 11 -14.50 4.25 -12.40
N ALA A 12 -13.39 3.64 -11.98
CA ALA A 12 -13.38 2.48 -11.11
C ALA A 12 -13.10 2.93 -9.68
N LYS A 13 -14.00 2.63 -8.74
CA LYS A 13 -13.80 2.93 -7.31
C LYS A 13 -14.09 1.71 -6.47
N GLY A 14 -13.41 1.60 -5.35
CA GLY A 14 -13.72 0.56 -4.38
C GLY A 14 -12.82 0.59 -3.17
N LYS A 15 -13.02 -0.41 -2.31
CA LYS A 15 -12.31 -0.54 -1.04
C LYS A 15 -11.88 -1.98 -0.83
N VAL A 16 -10.65 -2.17 -0.38
CA VAL A 16 -10.08 -3.45 0.00
C VAL A 16 -9.80 -3.39 1.49
N ASN A 17 -10.40 -4.28 2.27
CA ASN A 17 -10.11 -4.40 3.69
C ASN A 17 -9.07 -5.49 3.91
N LEU A 18 -8.08 -5.19 4.74
CA LEU A 18 -7.02 -6.11 5.14
C LEU A 18 -7.30 -6.55 6.57
N ASN A 19 -7.19 -7.85 6.82
CA ASN A 19 -7.38 -8.42 8.15
C ASN A 19 -6.31 -9.46 8.39
N LYS A 20 -5.20 -9.01 9.00
CA LYS A 20 -4.03 -9.84 9.32
C LYS A 20 -3.41 -10.46 8.07
N ASN A 21 -3.18 -9.63 7.05
CA ASN A 21 -2.52 -10.06 5.82
C ASN A 21 -1.01 -9.88 5.93
N ASP A 22 -0.24 -10.65 5.16
CA ASP A 22 1.19 -10.43 5.01
C ASP A 22 1.46 -9.63 3.73
N LEU A 23 2.31 -8.61 3.82
CA LEU A 23 2.74 -7.78 2.71
C LEU A 23 4.25 -7.91 2.54
N TYR A 24 4.67 -8.54 1.46
CA TYR A 24 6.09 -8.64 1.08
C TYR A 24 6.50 -7.45 0.22
N ILE A 25 7.59 -6.78 0.60
CA ILE A 25 8.14 -5.61 -0.09
C ILE A 25 9.47 -6.03 -0.74
N GLN A 26 9.39 -6.42 -2.01
CA GLN A 26 10.54 -6.96 -2.76
C GLN A 26 11.78 -6.05 -2.78
N PRO A 27 11.68 -4.72 -2.97
CA PRO A 27 12.86 -3.85 -3.02
C PRO A 27 13.78 -3.91 -1.78
N ILE A 28 13.23 -4.30 -0.63
CA ILE A 28 13.95 -4.38 0.65
C ILE A 28 13.91 -5.79 1.26
N ASP A 29 13.48 -6.79 0.48
CA ASP A 29 13.36 -8.21 0.84
C ASP A 29 12.85 -8.45 2.27
N SER A 30 11.70 -7.85 2.60
CA SER A 30 11.14 -7.99 3.94
C SER A 30 9.61 -8.06 3.93
N THR A 31 9.07 -8.65 4.98
CA THR A 31 7.62 -8.86 5.14
C THR A 31 7.09 -8.03 6.30
N ILE A 32 6.04 -7.24 6.04
CA ILE A 32 5.18 -6.69 7.08
C ILE A 32 4.08 -7.71 7.35
N SER A 33 4.01 -8.21 8.57
CA SER A 33 3.05 -9.23 8.97
C SER A 33 1.86 -8.66 9.73
N ALA A 34 0.76 -9.42 9.71
CA ALA A 34 -0.49 -9.07 10.39
C ALA A 34 -1.02 -7.67 10.02
N LEU A 35 -0.78 -7.24 8.78
CA LEU A 35 -1.24 -5.96 8.25
C LEU A 35 -2.77 -5.89 8.30
N THR A 36 -3.29 -4.85 8.94
CA THR A 36 -4.71 -4.58 9.11
C THR A 36 -4.98 -3.13 8.75
N GLY A 37 -6.16 -2.87 8.16
CA GLY A 37 -6.56 -1.55 7.70
C GLY A 37 -7.32 -1.67 6.38
N SER A 38 -7.29 -0.64 5.55
CA SER A 38 -7.92 -0.71 4.23
C SER A 38 -7.21 0.11 3.18
N PHE A 39 -7.38 -0.27 1.92
CA PHE A 39 -7.06 0.57 0.77
C PHE A 39 -8.34 1.05 0.13
N GLU A 40 -8.42 2.34 -0.16
CA GLU A 40 -9.41 2.90 -1.07
C GLU A 40 -8.75 3.15 -2.41
N PHE A 41 -9.42 2.75 -3.49
CA PHE A 41 -8.94 2.97 -4.84
C PHE A 41 -9.90 3.83 -5.64
N ASN A 42 -9.34 4.72 -6.43
CA ASN A 42 -10.06 5.55 -7.39
C ASN A 42 -9.23 5.60 -8.68
N ASN A 43 -9.67 4.85 -9.68
CA ASN A 43 -8.91 4.47 -10.86
C ASN A 43 -7.57 3.82 -10.47
N GLY A 44 -6.45 4.40 -10.89
CA GLY A 44 -5.11 3.91 -10.58
C GLY A 44 -4.66 4.31 -9.17
N ASP A 45 -5.20 5.36 -8.57
CA ASP A 45 -4.74 5.86 -7.27
C ASP A 45 -5.25 4.98 -6.13
N LEU A 46 -4.34 4.63 -5.23
CA LEU A 46 -4.58 3.87 -4.01
C LEU A 46 -4.22 4.75 -2.82
N ARG A 47 -5.06 4.74 -1.79
CA ARG A 47 -4.81 5.39 -0.51
C ARG A 47 -5.03 4.41 0.62
N GLY A 48 -3.99 4.23 1.44
CA GLY A 48 -4.06 3.46 2.67
C GLY A 48 -4.80 4.23 3.76
N GLU A 49 -5.64 3.52 4.49
CA GLU A 49 -6.42 4.04 5.61
C GLU A 49 -6.17 3.16 6.83
N ASN A 50 -5.59 3.76 7.87
CA ASN A 50 -5.28 3.13 9.16
C ASN A 50 -4.48 1.80 9.03
N LEU A 51 -3.44 1.78 8.18
CA LEU A 51 -2.62 0.58 7.98
C LEU A 51 -1.68 0.39 9.17
N GLN A 52 -1.79 -0.76 9.83
CA GLN A 52 -0.97 -1.13 10.98
C GLN A 52 -0.54 -2.59 10.85
N GLY A 53 0.69 -2.90 11.27
CA GLY A 53 1.24 -4.24 11.18
C GLY A 53 2.49 -4.40 12.02
N HIS A 54 3.23 -5.47 11.77
CA HIS A 54 4.50 -5.73 12.42
C HIS A 54 5.61 -5.85 11.39
N TRP A 55 6.73 -5.18 11.65
CA TRP A 55 7.93 -5.28 10.84
C TRP A 55 9.12 -5.56 11.74
N PHE A 56 9.91 -6.59 11.42
CA PHE A 56 10.94 -7.13 12.31
C PHE A 56 10.38 -7.45 13.71
N GLU A 57 9.18 -8.05 13.75
CA GLU A 57 8.40 -8.37 14.96
C GLU A 57 8.02 -7.17 15.83
N GLN A 58 8.12 -5.95 15.30
CA GLN A 58 7.86 -4.72 16.03
C GLN A 58 6.69 -3.94 15.40
N PRO A 59 5.81 -3.33 16.21
CA PRO A 59 4.63 -2.67 15.70
C PRO A 59 4.99 -1.44 14.88
N ILE A 60 4.29 -1.26 13.75
CA ILE A 60 4.44 -0.11 12.86
C ILE A 60 3.08 0.41 12.37
N THR A 61 3.05 1.68 11.99
CA THR A 61 2.01 2.30 11.18
C THR A 61 2.58 2.60 9.80
N VAL A 62 1.75 2.41 8.76
CA VAL A 62 2.13 2.65 7.37
C VAL A 62 1.21 3.68 6.75
N ASP A 63 1.77 4.73 6.17
CA ASP A 63 1.06 5.61 5.26
C ASP A 63 1.43 5.23 3.84
N PHE A 64 0.43 4.89 3.05
CA PHE A 64 0.61 4.42 1.69
C PHE A 64 -0.25 5.23 0.74
N THR A 65 0.37 5.76 -0.31
CA THR A 65 -0.35 6.40 -1.41
C THR A 65 0.28 6.04 -2.73
N THR A 66 -0.54 5.99 -3.76
CA THR A 66 -0.03 5.94 -5.13
C THR A 66 -0.58 7.10 -5.92
N THR A 67 0.15 7.46 -6.96
CA THR A 67 -0.28 8.46 -7.93
C THR A 67 -0.04 7.91 -9.31
N ASP A 68 -1.13 7.68 -10.02
CA ASP A 68 -1.10 7.30 -11.42
C ASP A 68 -0.66 8.49 -12.27
N GLN A 69 0.40 8.28 -13.05
CA GLN A 69 0.90 9.26 -14.01
C GLN A 69 0.88 8.65 -15.41
N ALA A 70 0.89 9.50 -16.44
CA ALA A 70 0.70 9.07 -17.83
C ALA A 70 1.69 7.98 -18.33
N LYS A 71 2.85 7.80 -17.68
CA LYS A 71 3.87 6.82 -18.07
C LYS A 71 4.43 5.99 -16.91
N ASN A 72 4.02 6.26 -15.67
CA ASN A 72 4.64 5.70 -14.48
C ASN A 72 3.67 5.74 -13.31
N TYR A 73 3.89 4.83 -12.38
CA TYR A 73 3.10 4.70 -11.19
C TYR A 73 3.97 5.07 -9.99
N LEU A 74 3.67 6.18 -9.34
CA LEU A 74 4.39 6.59 -8.15
C LEU A 74 3.81 5.86 -6.94
N VAL A 75 4.69 5.35 -6.09
CA VAL A 75 4.33 4.65 -4.85
C VAL A 75 5.08 5.34 -3.72
N ASP A 76 4.34 5.92 -2.80
CA ASP A 76 4.86 6.49 -1.56
C ASP A 76 4.49 5.58 -0.40
N VAL A 77 5.52 5.18 0.35
CA VAL A 77 5.38 4.35 1.54
C VAL A 77 6.16 5.02 2.67
N ASN A 78 5.44 5.51 3.67
CA ASN A 78 6.04 6.02 4.90
C ASN A 78 5.76 5.03 6.03
N VAL A 79 6.80 4.72 6.80
CA VAL A 79 6.71 3.77 7.92
C VAL A 79 7.10 4.47 9.20
N SER A 80 6.20 4.41 10.18
CA SER A 80 6.42 4.95 11.53
C SER A 80 6.43 3.82 12.55
N GLY A 81 7.41 3.82 13.43
CA GLY A 81 7.58 2.80 14.47
C GLY A 81 8.57 3.25 15.54
N ASN A 82 8.51 2.61 16.70
CA ASN A 82 9.49 2.80 17.77
C ASN A 82 10.29 1.50 17.92
N TRP A 83 11.39 1.40 17.17
CA TRP A 83 12.20 0.18 17.13
C TRP A 83 13.20 0.12 18.28
N ALA A 84 13.19 -1.01 18.98
CA ALA A 84 14.27 -1.43 19.84
C ALA A 84 15.44 -1.90 18.97
N VAL A 85 16.49 -1.07 18.86
CA VAL A 85 17.67 -1.32 18.00
C VAL A 85 18.33 -2.67 18.30
N ASN A 86 18.36 -3.09 19.57
CA ASN A 86 18.92 -4.38 19.97
C ASN A 86 18.15 -5.59 19.38
N LYS A 87 16.88 -5.41 18.98
CA LYS A 87 16.11 -6.46 18.31
C LYS A 87 16.34 -6.51 16.81
N LEU A 88 16.75 -5.39 16.20
CA LEU A 88 17.03 -5.32 14.76
C LEU A 88 18.31 -6.08 14.39
N ALA A 89 19.29 -6.14 15.28
CA ALA A 89 20.54 -6.87 15.07
C ALA A 89 20.35 -8.38 14.81
N MET A 90 19.17 -8.94 15.10
CA MET A 90 18.84 -10.33 14.81
C MET A 90 18.42 -10.56 13.34
N PHE A 91 18.15 -9.48 12.58
CA PHE A 91 17.69 -9.52 11.19
C PHE A 91 18.73 -8.98 10.18
N CYS A 92 19.95 -8.69 10.64
CA CYS A 92 21.08 -8.21 9.83
C CYS A 92 22.20 -9.26 9.74
#